data_AF-A0A6M8W3E5-F1
#
_entry.id   AF-A0A6M8W3E5-F1
#
_cell.length_a   1.000
_cell.length_b   1.000
_cell.length_c   1.000
_cell.angle_alpha   90.00
_cell.angle_beta   90.00
_cell.angle_gamma   90.00
#
_symmetry.space_group_name_H-M   'P 1'
#
loop_
_entity.id
_entity.type
_entity.pdbx_description
1 polymer ?
#
loop_
_entity_poly.entity_id
_entity_poly.type
_entity_poly.pdbx_seq_one_letter_code
_entity_poly.pdbx_strand_id
1 'polypeptide(L)'
;MPTPRHPSEAASAGAALPGQSRSVLAPGELASVCAFYELGAVRSVYAFNRGSRQSPKAILETERGKYLIKRRARGRDDPSRVASSHDLQLFLHAAGFPTPAIIGTRHGNNSMAQLDGRVYEVFAFVEGEAFDRTPGPCEDAGRQLARLHALVRDYRPRWPSPAWTPGQHDLVATQLGEIAARGVASRDARRLREVFDRLRPSMAGGERVTDAARRLAPGEHGLPRRDGGGGAGL
;
A
#
# COMPACT_ATOMS: atom_id res chain seq x y z
N MET A 1 -26.00 -7.80 -38.53
CA MET A 1 -26.35 -8.12 -37.14
C MET A 1 -25.13 -7.88 -36.26
N PRO A 2 -25.00 -6.72 -35.60
CA PRO A 2 -23.91 -6.48 -34.66
C PRO A 2 -24.23 -7.15 -33.31
N THR A 3 -23.37 -8.06 -32.88
CA THR A 3 -23.43 -8.72 -31.56
C THR A 3 -22.96 -7.76 -30.46
N PRO A 4 -23.58 -7.80 -29.26
CA PRO A 4 -23.33 -6.85 -28.19
C PRO A 4 -21.97 -7.06 -27.50
N ARG A 5 -21.37 -5.95 -27.07
CA ARG A 5 -20.13 -5.88 -26.26
C ARG A 5 -20.37 -6.51 -24.88
N HIS A 6 -19.44 -7.36 -24.43
CA HIS A 6 -19.35 -7.73 -23.01
C HIS A 6 -18.36 -6.80 -22.27
N PRO A 7 -18.73 -6.28 -21.08
CA PRO A 7 -17.86 -5.45 -20.26
C PRO A 7 -16.91 -6.33 -19.42
N SER A 8 -15.60 -6.21 -19.63
CA SER A 8 -14.57 -6.77 -18.76
C SER A 8 -13.89 -5.66 -17.95
N GLU A 9 -14.65 -5.01 -17.08
CA GLU A 9 -14.14 -4.15 -16.00
C GLU A 9 -14.54 -4.76 -14.65
N ALA A 10 -13.74 -5.69 -14.14
CA ALA A 10 -13.81 -6.09 -12.73
C ALA A 10 -12.49 -6.74 -12.29
N ALA A 11 -11.41 -5.96 -12.29
CA ALA A 11 -10.27 -6.25 -11.42
C ALA A 11 -10.54 -5.57 -10.07
N SER A 12 -10.58 -6.37 -9.02
CA SER A 12 -11.00 -6.05 -7.65
C SER A 12 -10.24 -4.89 -7.00
N ALA A 13 -10.67 -3.66 -7.28
CA ALA A 13 -10.76 -2.64 -6.24
C ALA A 13 -11.81 -3.12 -5.24
N GLY A 14 -11.53 -3.07 -3.93
CA GLY A 14 -12.53 -3.41 -2.91
C GLY A 14 -13.87 -2.78 -3.27
N ALA A 15 -14.89 -3.62 -3.45
CA ALA A 15 -16.17 -3.22 -3.99
C ALA A 15 -16.67 -2.01 -3.19
N ALA A 16 -16.76 -0.86 -3.85
CA ALA A 16 -17.36 0.32 -3.26
C ALA A 16 -18.82 -0.04 -2.97
N LEU A 17 -19.26 0.14 -1.73
CA LEU A 17 -20.68 0.10 -1.42
C LEU A 17 -21.37 1.11 -2.36
N PRO A 18 -22.47 0.72 -3.03
CA PRO A 18 -23.18 1.60 -3.95
C PRO A 18 -23.56 2.90 -3.21
N GLY A 19 -23.16 4.05 -3.77
CA GLY A 19 -23.45 5.38 -3.22
C GLY A 19 -22.28 6.13 -2.57
N GLN A 20 -21.09 5.56 -2.42
CA GLN A 20 -19.97 6.32 -1.83
C GLN A 20 -19.25 7.22 -2.86
N SER A 21 -19.34 8.53 -2.62
CA SER A 21 -18.57 9.57 -3.31
C SER A 21 -17.06 9.33 -3.15
N ARG A 22 -16.30 9.69 -4.18
CA ARG A 22 -14.82 9.61 -4.15
C ARG A 22 -14.31 10.56 -3.06
N SER A 23 -13.43 10.05 -2.21
CA SER A 23 -12.72 10.88 -1.23
C SER A 23 -11.74 11.82 -1.96
N VAL A 24 -11.52 13.03 -1.44
CA VAL A 24 -10.65 14.06 -2.03
C VAL A 24 -9.65 14.55 -0.98
N LEU A 25 -8.45 14.93 -1.40
CA LEU A 25 -7.47 15.66 -0.58
C LEU A 25 -7.83 17.14 -0.63
N ALA A 26 -8.21 17.72 0.51
CA ALA A 26 -8.50 19.15 0.56
C ALA A 26 -7.20 19.98 0.42
N PRO A 27 -7.22 21.20 -0.15
CA PRO A 27 -6.00 22.00 -0.32
C PRO A 27 -5.25 22.27 1.00
N GLY A 28 -5.96 22.64 2.07
CA GLY A 28 -5.35 22.90 3.39
C GLY A 28 -4.78 21.64 4.05
N GLU A 29 -5.47 20.51 3.90
CA GLU A 29 -4.99 19.19 4.30
C GLU A 29 -3.69 18.84 3.56
N LEU A 30 -3.68 19.01 2.23
CA LEU A 30 -2.53 18.73 1.40
C LEU A 30 -1.31 19.59 1.79
N ALA A 31 -1.51 20.89 1.96
CA ALA A 31 -0.44 21.80 2.40
C ALA A 31 0.14 21.37 3.76
N SER A 32 -0.73 20.99 4.71
CA SER A 32 -0.32 20.53 6.03
C SER A 32 0.49 19.24 5.97
N VAL A 33 0.08 18.27 5.14
CA VAL A 33 0.84 17.02 4.98
C VAL A 33 2.15 17.24 4.24
N CYS A 34 2.19 18.09 3.22
CA CYS A 34 3.43 18.42 2.50
C CYS A 34 4.50 19.00 3.44
N ALA A 35 4.12 19.73 4.48
CA ALA A 35 5.05 20.28 5.47
C ALA A 35 5.83 19.20 6.27
N PHE A 36 5.38 17.94 6.27
CA PHE A 36 6.11 16.83 6.88
C PHE A 36 7.29 16.34 6.03
N TYR A 37 7.46 16.79 4.79
CA TYR A 37 8.42 16.24 3.83
C TYR A 37 9.32 17.33 3.22
N GLU A 38 10.56 16.95 2.85
CA GLU A 38 11.50 17.84 2.15
C GLU A 38 11.30 17.81 0.62
N LEU A 39 10.11 18.21 0.16
CA LEU A 39 9.75 18.15 -1.27
C LEU A 39 10.21 19.37 -2.08
N GLY A 40 10.66 20.46 -1.42
CA GLY A 40 10.87 21.75 -2.07
C GLY A 40 9.56 22.48 -2.38
N ALA A 41 9.64 23.64 -3.05
CA ALA A 41 8.44 24.40 -3.36
C ALA A 41 7.54 23.65 -4.35
N VAL A 42 6.24 23.56 -4.03
CA VAL A 42 5.24 22.93 -4.90
C VAL A 42 4.86 23.90 -6.01
N ARG A 43 5.04 23.50 -7.27
CA ARG A 43 4.71 24.29 -8.46
C ARG A 43 3.31 23.99 -8.96
N SER A 44 2.90 22.72 -8.90
CA SER A 44 1.58 22.28 -9.36
C SER A 44 1.10 21.04 -8.59
N VAL A 45 -0.22 20.87 -8.57
CA VAL A 45 -0.89 19.74 -7.93
C VAL A 45 -1.97 19.20 -8.86
N TYR A 46 -1.98 17.90 -9.10
CA TYR A 46 -3.00 17.23 -9.91
C TYR A 46 -3.67 16.11 -9.14
N ALA A 47 -5.00 16.08 -9.12
CA ALA A 47 -5.72 14.95 -8.56
C ALA A 47 -5.47 13.67 -9.39
N PHE A 48 -5.07 12.58 -8.73
CA PHE A 48 -4.82 11.31 -9.38
C PHE A 48 -5.96 10.32 -9.09
N ASN A 49 -6.96 10.34 -9.98
CA ASN A 49 -8.25 9.66 -9.79
C ASN A 49 -8.27 8.16 -10.12
N ARG A 50 -7.11 7.49 -10.10
CA ARG A 50 -6.99 6.04 -10.37
C ARG A 50 -6.90 5.20 -9.09
N GLY A 51 -7.30 3.94 -9.20
CA GLY A 51 -7.39 3.00 -8.09
C GLY A 51 -8.54 3.29 -7.13
N SER A 52 -8.42 2.84 -5.87
CA SER A 52 -9.46 2.97 -4.85
C SER A 52 -9.99 4.40 -4.73
N ARG A 53 -11.33 4.54 -4.78
CA ARG A 53 -12.06 5.80 -4.56
C ARG A 53 -11.95 6.33 -3.13
N GLN A 54 -11.58 5.47 -2.18
CA GLN A 54 -11.44 5.78 -0.75
C GLN A 54 -10.01 6.16 -0.35
N SER A 55 -9.04 6.03 -1.25
CA SER A 55 -7.64 6.42 -1.02
C SER A 55 -7.26 7.51 -2.02
N PRO A 56 -7.56 8.79 -1.73
CA PRO A 56 -7.27 9.87 -2.64
C PRO A 56 -5.77 10.06 -2.78
N LYS A 57 -5.37 10.49 -3.98
CA LYS A 57 -3.98 10.66 -4.38
C LYS A 57 -3.84 11.95 -5.16
N ALA A 58 -2.71 12.61 -5.02
CA ALA A 58 -2.34 13.74 -5.86
C ALA A 58 -0.91 13.57 -6.37
N ILE A 59 -0.67 14.05 -7.57
CA ILE A 59 0.68 14.23 -8.11
C ILE A 59 1.12 15.64 -7.74
N LEU A 60 2.33 15.76 -7.22
CA LEU A 60 2.98 17.02 -6.88
C LEU A 60 4.14 17.21 -7.85
N GLU A 61 4.19 18.32 -8.56
CA GLU A 61 5.42 18.76 -9.23
C GLU A 61 6.05 19.85 -8.38
N THR A 62 7.33 19.67 -8.09
CA THR A 62 8.07 20.51 -7.15
C THR A 62 9.42 20.88 -7.73
N GLU A 63 10.16 21.71 -7.02
CA GLU A 63 11.56 22.03 -7.37
C GLU A 63 12.51 20.84 -7.23
N ARG A 64 12.18 19.83 -6.41
CA ARG A 64 13.05 18.67 -6.14
C ARG A 64 12.63 17.42 -6.89
N GLY A 65 11.51 17.46 -7.61
CA GLY A 65 11.05 16.36 -8.43
C GLY A 65 9.53 16.23 -8.45
N LYS A 66 9.08 15.08 -8.96
CA LYS A 66 7.68 14.71 -9.07
C LYS A 66 7.36 13.62 -8.07
N TYR A 67 6.27 13.79 -7.34
CA TYR A 67 5.88 12.90 -6.25
C TYR A 67 4.42 12.50 -6.36
N LEU A 68 4.08 11.33 -5.81
CA LEU A 68 2.71 10.92 -5.57
C LEU A 68 2.45 10.93 -4.06
N ILE A 69 1.53 11.76 -3.60
CA ILE A 69 1.02 11.73 -2.23
C ILE A 69 -0.28 10.93 -2.19
N LYS A 70 -0.46 10.14 -1.14
CA LYS A 70 -1.62 9.26 -0.97
C LYS A 70 -2.10 9.27 0.47
N ARG A 71 -3.40 9.47 0.68
CA ARG A 71 -4.07 9.19 1.97
C ARG A 71 -4.60 7.76 1.99
N ARG A 72 -4.33 7.02 3.06
CA ARG A 72 -4.88 5.68 3.27
C ARG A 72 -6.41 5.76 3.47
N ALA A 73 -7.13 4.75 2.98
CA ALA A 73 -8.57 4.66 3.23
C ALA A 73 -8.85 4.42 4.73
N ARG A 74 -10.01 4.88 5.22
CA ARG A 74 -10.47 4.56 6.59
C ARG A 74 -10.46 3.05 6.81
N GLY A 75 -9.95 2.62 7.97
CA GLY A 75 -9.83 1.20 8.33
C GLY A 75 -8.69 0.47 7.61
N ARG A 76 -7.92 1.18 6.77
CA ARG A 76 -6.67 0.73 6.13
C ARG A 76 -5.51 1.70 6.42
N ASP A 77 -5.73 2.59 7.38
CA ASP A 77 -4.86 3.65 7.89
C ASP A 77 -4.30 3.36 9.29
N ASP A 78 -4.34 2.10 9.74
CA ASP A 78 -3.60 1.65 10.92
C ASP A 78 -2.08 1.79 10.68
N PRO A 79 -1.33 2.53 11.51
CA PRO A 79 0.09 2.77 11.30
C PRO A 79 0.94 1.49 11.27
N SER A 80 0.65 0.51 12.12
CA SER A 80 1.41 -0.76 12.18
C SER A 80 1.24 -1.57 10.88
N ARG A 81 0.03 -1.58 10.32
CA ARG A 81 -0.27 -2.21 9.02
C ARG A 81 0.40 -1.49 7.87
N VAL A 82 0.45 -0.16 7.90
CA VAL A 82 1.15 0.63 6.88
C VAL A 82 2.66 0.39 6.99
N ALA A 83 3.21 0.41 8.20
CA ALA A 83 4.63 0.15 8.45
C ALA A 83 5.05 -1.24 7.95
N SER A 84 4.21 -2.26 8.17
CA SER A 84 4.43 -3.61 7.63
C SER A 84 4.50 -3.64 6.10
N SER A 85 3.67 -2.84 5.43
CA SER A 85 3.67 -2.75 3.96
C SER A 85 4.91 -2.01 3.46
N HIS A 86 5.27 -0.92 4.12
CA HIS A 86 6.47 -0.15 3.81
C HIS A 86 7.75 -0.92 4.08
N ASP A 87 7.79 -1.77 5.10
CA ASP A 87 8.94 -2.61 5.42
C ASP A 87 9.30 -3.54 4.26
N LEU A 88 8.30 -4.21 3.70
CA LEU A 88 8.48 -5.05 2.52
C LEU A 88 8.92 -4.22 1.30
N GLN A 89 8.30 -3.06 1.09
CA GLN A 89 8.65 -2.19 -0.03
C GLN A 89 10.08 -1.64 0.08
N LEU A 90 10.52 -1.24 1.27
CA LEU A 90 11.89 -0.78 1.52
C LEU A 90 12.89 -1.92 1.32
N PHE A 91 12.58 -3.13 1.78
CA PHE A 91 13.38 -4.32 1.51
C PHE A 91 13.54 -4.59 0.01
N LEU A 92 12.42 -4.56 -0.74
CA LEU A 92 12.43 -4.77 -2.19
C LEU A 92 13.21 -3.68 -2.92
N HIS A 93 13.01 -2.42 -2.53
CA HIS A 93 13.73 -1.29 -3.10
C HIS A 93 15.24 -1.41 -2.86
N ALA A 94 15.66 -1.77 -1.64
CA ALA A 94 17.06 -2.01 -1.30
C ALA A 94 17.69 -3.18 -2.10
N ALA A 95 16.88 -4.17 -2.49
CA ALA A 95 17.28 -5.27 -3.37
C ALA A 95 17.23 -4.91 -4.88
N GLY A 96 16.99 -3.64 -5.22
CA GLY A 96 16.90 -3.16 -6.60
C GLY A 96 15.67 -3.65 -7.35
N PHE A 97 14.61 -4.08 -6.65
CA PHE A 97 13.33 -4.40 -7.27
C PHE A 97 12.59 -3.10 -7.63
N PRO A 98 11.90 -3.03 -8.79
CA PRO A 98 11.27 -1.80 -9.25
C PRO A 98 9.98 -1.49 -8.47
N THR A 99 10.12 -0.95 -7.26
CA THR A 99 9.04 -0.32 -6.51
C THR A 99 9.23 1.20 -6.47
N PRO A 100 8.13 2.00 -6.45
CA PRO A 100 8.24 3.43 -6.17
C PRO A 100 9.03 3.67 -4.87
N ALA A 101 9.98 4.60 -4.89
CA ALA A 101 10.73 4.94 -3.70
C ALA A 101 9.80 5.64 -2.68
N ILE A 102 9.83 5.21 -1.42
CA ILE A 102 9.13 5.91 -0.33
C ILE A 102 9.96 7.14 0.03
N ILE A 103 9.31 8.29 0.10
CA ILE A 103 9.94 9.53 0.57
C ILE A 103 9.73 9.61 2.07
N GLY A 104 10.83 9.69 2.82
CA GLY A 104 10.75 9.82 4.27
C GLY A 104 10.36 11.23 4.72
N THR A 105 9.73 11.33 5.88
CA THR A 105 9.43 12.62 6.52
C THR A 105 10.71 13.36 6.87
N ARG A 106 10.68 14.70 6.80
CA ARG A 106 11.84 15.56 7.07
C ARG A 106 12.43 15.34 8.47
N HIS A 107 11.57 15.08 9.44
CA HIS A 107 11.97 14.76 10.81
C HIS A 107 11.91 13.25 11.01
N GLY A 108 13.04 12.65 11.39
CA GLY A 108 13.14 11.24 11.73
C GLY A 108 13.05 10.25 10.56
N ASN A 109 12.93 10.72 9.31
CA ASN A 109 12.90 9.88 8.12
C ASN A 109 11.83 8.76 8.19
N ASN A 110 10.66 9.07 8.76
CA ASN A 110 9.58 8.10 8.86
C ASN A 110 8.96 7.87 7.48
N SER A 111 8.59 6.63 7.20
CA SER A 111 8.01 6.21 5.91
C SER A 111 6.60 6.76 5.66
N MET A 112 5.97 7.38 6.65
CA MET A 112 4.61 7.91 6.58
C MET A 112 4.43 9.13 7.50
N ALA A 113 3.47 9.98 7.19
CA ALA A 113 3.00 11.04 8.08
C ALA A 113 1.64 10.67 8.70
N GLN A 114 1.43 11.07 9.94
CA GLN A 114 0.15 10.93 10.66
C GLN A 114 -0.38 12.33 10.96
N LEU A 115 -1.58 12.64 10.47
CA LEU A 115 -2.24 13.93 10.66
C LEU A 115 -3.75 13.71 10.80
N ASP A 116 -4.36 14.26 11.86
CA ASP A 116 -5.79 14.16 12.17
C ASP A 116 -6.33 12.71 12.15
N GLY A 117 -5.56 11.80 12.74
CA GLY A 117 -5.91 10.37 12.79
C GLY A 117 -5.87 9.66 11.43
N ARG A 118 -5.24 10.27 10.41
CA ARG A 118 -5.06 9.68 9.08
C ARG A 118 -3.59 9.44 8.77
N VAL A 119 -3.34 8.40 7.97
CA VAL A 119 -2.00 8.07 7.48
C VAL A 119 -1.84 8.52 6.03
N TYR A 120 -0.71 9.17 5.76
CA TYR A 120 -0.28 9.66 4.46
C TYR A 120 1.06 9.06 4.07
N GLU A 121 1.18 8.67 2.81
CA GLU A 121 2.37 8.08 2.22
C GLU A 121 2.79 8.98 1.03
N VAL A 122 4.08 9.27 0.89
CA VAL A 122 4.64 9.98 -0.27
C VAL A 122 5.63 9.07 -0.98
N PHE A 123 5.50 9.00 -2.30
CA PHE A 123 6.38 8.22 -3.16
C PHE A 123 7.01 9.10 -4.23
N ALA A 124 8.22 8.75 -4.67
CA ALA A 124 8.74 9.23 -5.94
C ALA A 124 7.74 8.84 -7.05
N PHE A 125 7.41 9.79 -7.92
CA PHE A 125 6.53 9.50 -9.04
C PHE A 125 7.26 8.62 -10.06
N VAL A 126 6.62 7.54 -10.48
CA VAL A 126 7.13 6.64 -11.52
C VAL A 126 6.41 6.97 -12.81
N GLU A 127 7.15 7.48 -13.78
CA GLU A 127 6.65 7.64 -15.14
C GLU A 127 6.40 6.26 -15.75
N GLY A 128 5.28 6.11 -16.44
CA GLY A 128 4.90 4.84 -17.03
C GLY A 128 3.58 4.91 -17.76
N GLU A 129 3.29 3.83 -18.46
CA GLU A 129 2.13 3.70 -19.32
C GLU A 129 1.15 2.66 -18.75
N ALA A 130 -0.08 2.68 -19.28
CA ALA A 130 -1.06 1.68 -18.90
C ALA A 130 -0.61 0.30 -19.41
N PHE A 131 -0.71 -0.71 -18.54
CA PHE A 131 -0.45 -2.09 -18.92
C PHE A 131 -1.50 -2.58 -19.94
N ASP A 132 -1.09 -2.73 -21.20
CA ASP A 132 -1.94 -3.04 -22.34
C ASP A 132 -2.30 -4.53 -22.48
N ARG A 133 -1.61 -5.40 -21.71
CA ARG A 133 -1.78 -6.86 -21.69
C ARG A 133 -1.41 -7.55 -23.00
N THR A 134 -0.55 -6.94 -23.82
CA THR A 134 0.02 -7.64 -24.98
C THR A 134 1.00 -8.75 -24.51
N PRO A 135 1.33 -9.75 -25.34
CA PRO A 135 2.14 -10.89 -24.92
C PRO A 135 3.49 -10.52 -24.28
N GLY A 136 4.22 -9.56 -24.87
CA GLY A 136 5.54 -9.14 -24.36
C GLY A 136 5.48 -8.55 -22.93
N PRO A 137 4.67 -7.51 -22.68
CA PRO A 137 4.42 -6.99 -21.34
C PRO A 137 3.91 -8.05 -20.35
N CYS A 138 3.08 -9.01 -20.78
CA CYS A 138 2.64 -10.11 -19.91
C CYS A 138 3.80 -11.03 -19.50
N GLU A 139 4.67 -11.37 -20.44
CA GLU A 139 5.87 -12.16 -20.16
C GLU A 139 6.80 -11.42 -19.19
N ASP A 140 6.98 -10.11 -19.40
CA ASP A 140 7.79 -9.29 -18.49
C ASP A 140 7.19 -9.20 -17.08
N ALA A 141 5.88 -9.00 -16.97
CA ALA A 141 5.18 -9.03 -15.69
C ALA A 141 5.38 -10.38 -14.97
N GLY A 142 5.34 -11.50 -15.72
CA GLY A 142 5.66 -12.83 -15.20
C GLY A 142 7.10 -12.94 -14.67
N ARG A 143 8.08 -12.42 -15.41
CA ARG A 143 9.48 -12.37 -14.97
C ARG A 143 9.65 -11.51 -13.70
N GLN A 144 9.02 -10.35 -13.63
CA GLN A 144 9.06 -9.50 -12.45
C GLN A 144 8.40 -10.17 -11.24
N LEU A 145 7.29 -10.88 -11.44
CA LEU A 145 6.63 -11.64 -10.38
C LEU A 145 7.51 -12.79 -9.86
N ALA A 146 8.19 -13.51 -10.75
CA ALA A 146 9.14 -14.56 -10.36
C ALA A 146 10.31 -13.98 -9.54
N ARG A 147 10.86 -12.83 -9.97
CA ARG A 147 11.90 -12.10 -9.24
C ARG A 147 11.41 -11.64 -7.87
N LEU A 148 10.19 -11.11 -7.77
CA LEU A 148 9.56 -10.75 -6.50
C LEU A 148 9.53 -11.96 -5.56
N HIS A 149 9.01 -13.10 -6.02
CA HIS A 149 8.94 -14.33 -5.23
C HIS A 149 10.31 -14.82 -4.76
N ALA A 150 11.34 -14.69 -5.59
CA ALA A 150 12.71 -15.05 -5.21
C ALA A 150 13.22 -14.15 -4.08
N LEU A 151 13.04 -12.82 -4.20
CA LEU A 151 13.51 -11.85 -3.20
C LEU A 151 12.79 -12.02 -1.86
N VAL A 152 11.46 -12.19 -1.86
CA VAL A 152 10.69 -12.24 -0.61
C VAL A 152 10.79 -13.57 0.14
N ARG A 153 11.46 -14.58 -0.41
CA ARG A 153 11.68 -15.87 0.25
C ARG A 153 12.42 -15.73 1.58
N ASP A 154 13.43 -14.88 1.59
CA ASP A 154 14.31 -14.67 2.75
C ASP A 154 13.96 -13.40 3.53
N TYR A 155 12.93 -12.67 3.09
CA TYR A 155 12.42 -11.52 3.81
C TYR A 155 11.96 -11.93 5.22
N ARG A 156 12.34 -11.12 6.21
CA ARG A 156 11.93 -11.26 7.60
C ARG A 156 11.22 -9.97 8.00
N PRO A 157 9.89 -10.00 8.21
CA PRO A 157 9.14 -8.81 8.53
C PRO A 157 9.53 -8.30 9.92
N ARG A 158 9.80 -7.00 10.02
CA ARG A 158 10.05 -6.30 11.30
C ARG A 158 8.77 -5.95 12.03
N TRP A 159 7.67 -5.87 11.29
CA TRP A 159 6.35 -5.54 11.80
C TRP A 159 5.43 -6.76 11.75
N PRO A 160 4.54 -6.93 12.73
CA PRO A 160 3.59 -8.03 12.72
C PRO A 160 2.71 -7.93 11.47
N SER A 161 2.53 -9.06 10.78
CA SER A 161 1.59 -9.11 9.68
C SER A 161 0.22 -8.65 10.18
N PRO A 162 -0.47 -7.72 9.49
CA PRO A 162 -1.81 -7.35 9.87
C PRO A 162 -2.66 -8.62 9.93
N ALA A 163 -3.44 -8.79 11.00
CA ALA A 163 -4.42 -9.88 11.04
C ALA A 163 -5.23 -9.85 9.74
N TRP A 164 -5.24 -10.96 9.03
CA TRP A 164 -5.88 -11.06 7.73
C TRP A 164 -7.36 -10.70 7.88
N THR A 165 -7.82 -9.76 7.06
CA THR A 165 -9.25 -9.40 7.06
C THR A 165 -10.03 -10.52 6.36
N PRO A 166 -11.06 -11.11 7.01
CA PRO A 166 -11.97 -12.05 6.36
C PRO A 166 -12.52 -11.47 5.04
N GLY A 167 -12.61 -12.29 4.00
CA GLY A 167 -13.04 -11.90 2.63
C GLY A 167 -11.91 -11.60 1.64
N GLN A 168 -10.67 -11.33 2.07
CA GLN A 168 -9.54 -11.26 1.13
C GLN A 168 -9.14 -12.66 0.61
N HIS A 169 -9.37 -13.70 1.41
CA HIS A 169 -9.14 -15.09 1.02
C HIS A 169 -10.12 -15.55 -0.06
N ASP A 170 -11.41 -15.20 0.07
CA ASP A 170 -12.45 -15.63 -0.86
C ASP A 170 -12.23 -15.03 -2.24
N LEU A 171 -11.76 -13.78 -2.30
CA LEU A 171 -11.44 -13.12 -3.56
C LEU A 171 -10.22 -13.75 -4.26
N VAL A 172 -9.16 -14.05 -3.51
CA VAL A 172 -7.97 -14.73 -4.07
C VAL A 172 -8.33 -16.15 -4.52
N ALA A 173 -9.10 -16.87 -3.71
CA ALA A 173 -9.60 -18.20 -4.06
C ALA A 173 -10.47 -18.18 -5.32
N THR A 174 -11.38 -17.21 -5.42
CA THR A 174 -12.25 -17.02 -6.59
C THR A 174 -11.44 -16.71 -7.83
N GLN A 175 -10.51 -15.76 -7.76
CA GLN A 175 -9.67 -15.38 -8.91
C GLN A 175 -8.76 -16.53 -9.37
N LEU A 176 -8.18 -17.29 -8.44
CA LEU A 176 -7.38 -18.46 -8.79
C LEU A 176 -8.25 -19.59 -9.39
N GLY A 177 -9.48 -19.77 -8.88
CA GLY A 177 -10.47 -20.67 -9.47
C GLY A 177 -10.82 -20.28 -10.91
N GLU A 178 -11.06 -18.99 -11.17
CA GLU A 178 -11.34 -18.47 -12.51
C GLU A 178 -10.16 -18.65 -13.47
N ILE A 179 -8.93 -18.35 -13.02
CA ILE A 179 -7.72 -18.56 -13.83
C ILE A 179 -7.59 -20.04 -14.20
N ALA A 180 -7.82 -20.93 -13.24
CA ALA A 180 -7.76 -22.37 -13.48
C ALA A 180 -8.89 -22.88 -14.39
N ALA A 181 -10.05 -22.20 -14.41
CA ALA A 181 -11.17 -22.53 -15.30
C ALA A 181 -10.96 -22.03 -16.75
N ARG A 182 -10.18 -20.97 -16.95
CA ARG A 182 -9.91 -20.36 -18.29
C ARG A 182 -8.90 -21.15 -19.15
N GLY A 183 -8.45 -22.32 -18.71
CA GLY A 183 -7.67 -23.22 -19.55
C GLY A 183 -6.26 -22.72 -19.89
N VAL A 184 -5.54 -22.15 -18.92
CA VAL A 184 -4.07 -22.03 -19.02
C VAL A 184 -3.54 -23.45 -19.30
N ALA A 185 -2.68 -23.61 -20.32
CA ALA A 185 -2.22 -24.90 -20.85
C ALA A 185 -2.14 -25.98 -19.75
N SER A 186 -2.76 -27.13 -19.98
CA SER A 186 -3.19 -28.14 -19.00
C SER A 186 -2.17 -28.57 -17.91
N ARG A 187 -0.87 -28.32 -18.09
CA ARG A 187 0.16 -28.51 -17.06
C ARG A 187 0.25 -27.37 -16.03
N ASP A 188 0.09 -26.12 -16.45
CA ASP A 188 0.23 -24.94 -15.57
C ASP A 188 -1.00 -24.75 -14.69
N ALA A 189 -2.20 -25.01 -15.21
CA ALA A 189 -3.43 -24.96 -14.41
C ALA A 189 -3.46 -26.00 -13.29
N ARG A 190 -2.94 -27.21 -13.52
CA ARG A 190 -2.82 -28.25 -12.48
C ARG A 190 -1.81 -27.84 -11.40
N ARG A 191 -0.64 -27.34 -11.82
CA ARG A 191 0.41 -26.90 -10.90
C ARG A 191 -0.03 -25.70 -10.06
N LEU A 192 -0.76 -24.75 -10.65
CA LEU A 192 -1.37 -23.63 -9.92
C LEU A 192 -2.39 -24.10 -8.88
N ARG A 193 -3.22 -25.09 -9.24
CA ARG A 193 -4.21 -25.68 -8.32
C ARG A 193 -3.54 -26.40 -7.14
N GLU A 194 -2.50 -27.19 -7.40
CA GLU A 194 -1.71 -27.85 -6.35
C GLU A 194 -1.03 -26.85 -5.41
N VAL A 195 -0.47 -25.76 -5.95
CA VAL A 195 0.12 -24.68 -5.14
C VAL A 195 -0.95 -24.01 -4.28
N PHE A 196 -2.14 -23.75 -4.84
CA PHE A 196 -3.25 -23.15 -4.10
C PHE A 196 -3.72 -24.04 -2.95
N ASP A 197 -3.96 -25.33 -3.21
CA ASP A 197 -4.41 -26.28 -2.20
C ASP A 197 -3.41 -26.42 -1.05
N ARG A 198 -2.10 -26.34 -1.35
CA ARG A 198 -1.04 -26.35 -0.34
C ARG A 198 -1.01 -25.08 0.52
N LEU A 199 -1.33 -23.92 -0.06
CA LEU A 199 -1.33 -22.64 0.66
C LEU A 199 -2.61 -22.40 1.46
N ARG A 200 -3.70 -23.09 1.11
CA ARG A 200 -5.03 -22.97 1.73
C ARG A 200 -5.03 -23.08 3.27
N PRO A 201 -4.30 -24.01 3.93
CA PRO A 201 -4.30 -24.10 5.40
C PRO A 201 -3.61 -22.91 6.07
N SER A 202 -2.51 -22.41 5.49
CA SER A 202 -1.81 -21.22 5.98
C SER A 202 -2.64 -19.95 5.84
N MET A 203 -3.56 -19.93 4.87
CA MET A 203 -4.52 -18.86 4.66
C MET A 203 -5.67 -18.89 5.68
N ALA A 204 -6.04 -20.04 6.24
CA ALA A 204 -7.10 -20.15 7.23
C ALA A 204 -6.67 -19.78 8.67
N GLY A 205 -5.36 -19.71 8.95
CA GLY A 205 -4.81 -19.55 10.31
C GLY A 205 -4.77 -18.12 10.89
N GLY A 206 -5.38 -17.13 10.25
CA GLY A 206 -5.29 -15.71 10.63
C GLY A 206 -5.96 -15.29 11.94
N GLU A 207 -6.70 -16.19 12.61
CA GLU A 207 -7.53 -15.86 13.78
C GLU A 207 -6.77 -15.65 15.10
N ARG A 208 -5.48 -16.00 15.21
CA ARG A 208 -4.81 -16.11 16.53
C ARG A 208 -3.87 -14.96 16.94
N VAL A 209 -3.78 -13.86 16.19
CA VAL A 209 -2.77 -12.80 16.43
C VAL A 209 -3.36 -11.50 17.02
N THR A 210 -4.68 -11.40 17.17
CA THR A 210 -5.35 -10.16 17.59
C THR A 210 -5.06 -9.75 19.05
N ASP A 211 -4.65 -10.68 19.92
CA ASP A 211 -4.49 -10.40 21.36
C ASP A 211 -3.06 -10.00 21.76
N ALA A 212 -2.05 -10.39 20.98
CA ALA A 212 -0.64 -10.03 21.24
C ALA A 212 -0.31 -8.60 20.81
N ALA A 213 -0.95 -8.10 19.74
CA ALA A 213 -0.70 -6.75 19.20
C ALA A 213 -1.16 -5.61 20.14
N ARG A 214 -2.11 -5.87 21.06
CA ARG A 214 -2.54 -4.89 22.06
C ARG A 214 -1.52 -4.64 23.18
N ARG A 215 -0.58 -5.57 23.41
CA ARG A 215 0.38 -5.49 24.52
C ARG A 215 1.72 -4.82 24.16
N LEU A 216 1.92 -4.46 22.89
CA LEU A 216 3.16 -3.85 22.39
C LEU A 216 2.99 -2.39 21.95
N ALA A 217 1.86 -1.74 22.23
CA ALA A 217 1.76 -0.30 22.10
C ALA A 217 2.66 0.34 23.18
N PRO A 218 3.69 1.13 22.82
CA PRO A 218 4.44 1.88 23.81
C PRO A 218 3.50 2.82 24.55
N GLY A 219 3.49 2.68 25.87
CA GLY A 219 2.67 3.48 26.78
C GLY A 219 2.97 4.96 26.64
N GLU A 220 1.92 5.75 26.86
CA GLU A 220 2.02 7.18 27.10
C GLU A 220 3.00 7.42 28.27
N HIS A 221 4.22 7.84 27.96
CA HIS A 221 5.15 8.35 28.94
C HIS A 221 5.41 9.83 28.68
N GLY A 222 4.93 10.60 29.66
CA GLY A 222 4.89 12.04 29.76
C GLY A 222 6.14 12.74 29.25
N LEU A 223 5.87 13.79 28.48
CA LEU A 223 6.78 14.90 28.32
C LEU A 223 7.13 15.45 29.71
N PRO A 224 8.41 15.53 30.11
CA PRO A 224 8.76 16.28 31.29
C PRO A 224 8.53 17.78 31.02
N ARG A 225 7.60 18.37 31.77
CA ARG A 225 7.54 19.82 31.96
C ARG A 225 8.87 20.26 32.57
N ARG A 226 9.59 21.13 31.87
CA ARG A 226 10.60 21.98 32.52
C ARG A 226 9.95 23.32 32.77
N ASP A 227 9.48 23.48 33.99
CA ASP A 227 9.12 24.76 34.56
C ASP A 227 10.38 25.63 34.69
N GLY A 228 10.24 26.89 34.28
CA GLY A 228 11.21 27.94 34.59
C GLY A 228 10.97 28.51 36.00
N GLY A 229 12.06 29.01 36.58
CA GLY A 229 12.14 29.70 37.89
C GLY A 229 13.41 29.22 38.57
N GLY A 230 14.48 30.00 38.75
CA GLY A 230 14.55 31.41 39.10
C GLY A 230 14.86 31.53 40.59
N GLY A 231 16.07 31.96 40.95
CA GLY A 231 16.34 32.59 42.25
C GLY A 231 17.45 32.01 43.14
N ALA A 232 18.55 32.77 43.20
CA ALA A 232 19.27 33.24 44.41
C ALA A 232 19.97 32.27 45.39
N GLY A 233 21.22 32.60 45.68
CA GLY A 233 21.68 32.65 47.07
C GLY A 233 23.06 32.05 47.37
N LEU A 234 24.00 32.95 47.68
CA LEU A 234 25.32 32.80 48.33
C LEU A 234 26.50 32.33 47.47
#